data_AF-A0A0U9HP40-F1
#
_entry.id   AF-A0A0U9HP40-F1
#
_cell.length_a   1.000
_cell.length_b   1.000
_cell.length_c   1.000
_cell.angle_alpha   90.00
_cell.angle_beta   90.00
_cell.angle_gamma   90.00
#
_symmetry.space_group_name_H-M   'P 1'
#
loop_
_entity.id
_entity.type
_entity.pdbx_description
1 polymer ?
#
loop_
_entity_poly.entity_id
_entity_poly.type
_entity_poly.pdbx_seq_one_letter_code
_entity_poly.pdbx_strand_id
1 'polypeptide(L)'
;MDDENATKLYRVRRTILEMLNDRGYNVLDEELSQTKEDFIEKVGDEPKKEDLMMSKRKLDSSEQIRVFFPDAKSDGRSSGNFNVGIKDMKEYVEKMKRDNIQRAIMVVAENLTPFAKACLGEIATKGYFIEVFQESELLVNISHHVIVPKHYVLSSEEKMALLKRYCVKETQPAYYAWKADVVELSRRSSGALR
;
A
#
# COMPACT_ATOMS: atom_id res chain seq x y z
N MET A 1 0.80 16.24 23.21
CA MET A 1 1.55 15.09 22.68
C MET A 1 0.61 14.15 21.92
N ASP A 2 -0.65 13.99 22.36
CA ASP A 2 -1.58 13.02 21.75
C ASP A 2 -2.17 13.46 20.39
N ASP A 3 -2.39 14.76 20.18
CA ASP A 3 -2.88 15.31 18.91
C ASP A 3 -1.93 15.03 17.72
N GLU A 4 -0.62 14.91 17.99
CA GLU A 4 0.39 14.64 16.96
C GLU A 4 0.29 13.21 16.41
N ASN A 5 -0.01 12.23 17.28
CA ASN A 5 -0.20 10.84 16.88
C ASN A 5 -1.50 10.64 16.09
N ALA A 6 -2.60 11.23 16.56
CA ALA A 6 -3.88 11.21 15.84
C ALA A 6 -3.76 11.85 14.45
N THR A 7 -3.06 12.99 14.35
CA THR A 7 -2.76 13.65 13.07
C THR A 7 -1.94 12.75 12.14
N LYS A 8 -0.91 12.09 12.67
CA LYS A 8 -0.05 11.18 11.91
C LYS A 8 -0.88 10.02 11.32
N LEU A 9 -1.67 9.36 12.15
CA LEU A 9 -2.50 8.22 11.76
C LEU A 9 -3.59 8.61 10.76
N TYR A 10 -4.19 9.79 10.92
CA TYR A 10 -5.12 10.36 9.94
C TYR A 10 -4.46 10.50 8.56
N ARG A 11 -3.26 11.10 8.49
CA ARG A 11 -2.53 11.28 7.23
C ARG A 11 -2.18 9.95 6.57
N VAL A 12 -1.66 9.00 7.36
CA VAL A 12 -1.33 7.65 6.87
C VAL A 12 -2.58 6.98 6.29
N ARG A 13 -3.71 7.01 7.02
CA ARG A 13 -4.98 6.44 6.56
C ARG A 13 -5.43 7.06 5.24
N ARG A 14 -5.37 8.38 5.13
CA ARG A 14 -5.77 9.12 3.93
C ARG A 14 -4.92 8.73 2.73
N THR A 15 -3.58 8.71 2.87
CA THR A 15 -2.67 8.28 1.81
C THR A 15 -2.99 6.86 1.34
N ILE A 16 -3.30 5.94 2.26
CA ILE A 16 -3.68 4.56 1.90
C ILE A 16 -5.00 4.53 1.13
N LEU A 17 -6.01 5.30 1.55
CA LEU A 17 -7.29 5.38 0.84
C LEU A 17 -7.10 5.93 -0.59
N GLU A 18 -6.29 6.98 -0.74
CA GLU A 18 -5.91 7.53 -2.06
C GLU A 18 -5.20 6.47 -2.91
N MET A 19 -4.21 5.76 -2.35
CA MET A 19 -3.51 4.68 -3.05
C MET A 19 -4.43 3.52 -3.45
N LEU A 20 -5.40 3.17 -2.61
CA LEU A 20 -6.37 2.11 -2.91
C LEU A 20 -7.31 2.55 -4.03
N ASN A 21 -7.76 3.81 -4.00
CA ASN A 21 -8.56 4.39 -5.07
C ASN A 21 -7.81 4.41 -6.41
N ASP A 22 -6.54 4.84 -6.42
CA ASP A 22 -5.70 4.85 -7.61
C ASP A 22 -5.46 3.43 -8.19
N ARG A 23 -5.48 2.40 -7.33
CA ARG A 23 -5.37 0.99 -7.71
C ARG A 23 -6.71 0.36 -8.15
N GLY A 24 -7.81 1.12 -8.19
CA GLY A 24 -9.13 0.65 -8.61
C GLY A 24 -9.90 -0.13 -7.55
N TYR A 25 -9.55 0.02 -6.27
CA TYR A 25 -10.38 -0.48 -5.17
C TYR A 25 -11.55 0.46 -4.88
N ASN A 26 -12.67 -0.11 -4.44
CA ASN A 26 -13.86 0.64 -4.12
C ASN A 26 -13.66 1.45 -2.83
N VAL A 27 -13.36 2.74 -2.98
CA VAL A 27 -13.26 3.71 -1.88
C VAL A 27 -14.34 4.76 -2.08
N LEU A 28 -15.10 5.06 -1.03
CA LEU A 28 -16.17 6.05 -1.13
C LEU A 28 -15.59 7.48 -1.12
N ASP A 29 -16.21 8.39 -1.87
CA ASP A 29 -15.82 9.81 -1.87
C ASP A 29 -15.92 10.43 -0.47
N GLU A 30 -16.88 9.99 0.34
CA GLU A 30 -17.04 10.37 1.75
C GLU A 30 -15.81 9.96 2.59
N GLU A 31 -15.17 8.82 2.29
CA GLU A 31 -13.96 8.38 2.99
C GLU A 31 -12.73 9.19 2.57
N LEU A 32 -12.67 9.65 1.33
CA LEU A 32 -11.58 10.49 0.81
C LEU A 32 -11.69 11.94 1.25
N SER A 33 -12.92 12.43 1.39
CA SER A 33 -13.23 13.80 1.83
C SER A 33 -13.33 13.95 3.35
N GLN A 34 -13.22 12.86 4.11
CA GLN A 34 -13.25 12.88 5.57
C GLN A 34 -12.23 13.86 6.15
N THR A 35 -12.70 14.78 6.99
CA THR A 35 -11.83 15.76 7.66
C THR A 35 -11.09 15.13 8.85
N LYS A 36 -10.08 15.83 9.37
CA LYS A 36 -9.35 15.35 10.57
C LYS A 36 -10.29 15.33 11.77
N GLU A 37 -11.15 16.35 11.88
CA GLU A 37 -12.13 16.52 12.93
C GLU A 37 -13.12 15.35 12.94
N ASP A 38 -13.67 14.99 11.78
CA ASP A 38 -14.58 13.83 11.66
C ASP A 38 -13.89 12.51 12.00
N PHE A 39 -12.60 12.40 11.69
CA PHE A 39 -11.80 11.21 12.03
C PHE A 39 -11.62 11.09 13.54
N ILE A 40 -11.27 12.19 14.22
CA ILE A 40 -11.11 12.23 15.67
C ILE A 40 -12.45 12.01 16.37
N GLU A 41 -13.55 12.56 15.87
CA GLU A 41 -14.88 12.32 16.45
C GLU A 41 -15.26 10.82 16.38
N LYS A 42 -14.93 10.15 15.28
CA LYS A 42 -15.29 8.75 15.06
C LYS A 42 -14.40 7.76 15.81
N VAL A 43 -13.09 8.03 15.88
CA VAL A 43 -12.10 7.08 16.43
C VAL A 43 -11.66 7.47 17.85
N GLY A 44 -11.89 8.72 18.25
CA GLY A 44 -11.44 9.31 19.51
C GLY A 44 -10.09 10.02 19.39
N ASP A 45 -9.73 10.75 20.45
CA ASP A 45 -8.46 11.47 20.56
C ASP A 45 -7.22 10.55 20.59
N GLU A 46 -7.41 9.29 21.00
CA GLU A 46 -6.35 8.29 21.05
C GLU A 46 -6.69 7.09 20.14
N PRO A 47 -6.54 7.25 18.81
CA PRO A 47 -6.91 6.21 17.86
C PRO A 47 -5.98 5.01 17.97
N LYS A 48 -6.56 3.81 18.12
CA LYS A 48 -5.77 2.57 18.15
C LYS A 48 -5.51 2.09 16.73
N LYS A 49 -4.34 1.49 16.51
CA LYS A 49 -3.96 0.91 15.21
C LYS A 49 -4.97 -0.09 14.66
N GLU A 50 -5.64 -0.82 15.55
CA GLU A 50 -6.70 -1.77 15.23
C GLU A 50 -7.90 -1.09 14.55
N ASP A 51 -8.24 0.15 14.93
CA ASP A 51 -9.35 0.93 14.36
C ASP A 51 -9.07 1.43 12.95
N LEU A 52 -7.78 1.48 12.57
CA LEU A 52 -7.37 1.87 11.22
C LEU A 52 -7.41 0.70 10.23
N MET A 53 -7.52 -0.55 10.70
CA MET A 53 -7.59 -1.72 9.83
C MET A 53 -8.83 -1.65 8.94
N MET A 54 -8.65 -1.98 7.66
CA MET A 54 -9.73 -1.89 6.67
C MET A 54 -9.56 -2.93 5.58
N SER A 55 -10.68 -3.32 4.97
CA SER A 55 -10.70 -4.21 3.80
C SER A 55 -11.48 -3.54 2.69
N LYS A 56 -10.95 -3.56 1.47
CA LYS A 56 -11.60 -3.01 0.28
C LYS A 56 -11.69 -4.08 -0.81
N ARG A 57 -12.78 -4.06 -1.57
CA ARG A 57 -12.97 -4.91 -2.74
C ARG A 57 -12.60 -4.13 -3.98
N LYS A 58 -12.03 -4.79 -4.97
CA LYS A 58 -11.77 -4.20 -6.29
C LYS A 58 -13.10 -3.95 -7.02
N LEU A 59 -13.15 -2.92 -7.87
CA LEU A 59 -14.37 -2.58 -8.61
C LEU A 59 -14.63 -3.52 -9.79
N ASP A 60 -13.56 -3.99 -10.44
CA ASP A 60 -13.57 -4.79 -11.66
C ASP A 60 -13.53 -6.31 -11.39
N SER A 61 -13.29 -6.74 -10.15
CA SER A 61 -13.06 -8.14 -9.81
C SER A 61 -13.57 -8.51 -8.42
N SER A 62 -13.60 -9.81 -8.12
CA SER A 62 -13.89 -10.32 -6.78
C SER A 62 -12.71 -10.20 -5.81
N GLU A 63 -11.58 -9.64 -6.25
CA GLU A 63 -10.39 -9.48 -5.42
C GLU A 63 -10.65 -8.52 -4.26
N GLN A 64 -10.04 -8.84 -3.13
CA GLN A 64 -10.06 -8.00 -1.95
C GLN A 64 -8.64 -7.73 -1.49
N ILE A 65 -8.46 -6.57 -0.87
CA ILE A 65 -7.22 -6.18 -0.21
C ILE A 65 -7.51 -5.82 1.22
N ARG A 66 -6.65 -6.25 2.13
CA ARG A 66 -6.75 -5.94 3.56
C ARG A 66 -5.56 -5.13 4.03
N VAL A 67 -5.81 -4.10 4.81
CA VAL A 67 -4.79 -3.23 5.39
C VAL A 67 -4.66 -3.56 6.87
N PHE A 68 -3.44 -3.90 7.28
CA PHE A 68 -3.09 -4.24 8.65
C PHE A 68 -2.13 -3.19 9.22
N PHE A 69 -2.38 -2.84 10.47
CA PHE A 69 -1.50 -1.98 11.27
C PHE A 69 -1.01 -2.81 12.47
N PRO A 70 0.06 -3.60 12.30
CA PRO A 70 0.66 -4.29 13.43
C PRO A 70 1.06 -3.30 14.52
N ASP A 71 0.59 -3.58 15.72
CA ASP A 71 1.10 -2.92 16.90
C ASP A 71 2.47 -3.49 17.22
N ALA A 72 3.46 -2.63 17.40
CA ALA A 72 4.81 -3.04 17.74
C ALA A 72 4.84 -3.37 19.23
N LYS A 73 4.16 -4.46 19.63
CA LYS A 73 4.24 -4.96 20.99
C LYS A 73 5.67 -5.43 21.20
N SER A 74 6.35 -4.81 22.15
CA SER A 74 7.56 -5.38 22.72
C SER A 74 7.17 -6.73 23.30
N ASP A 75 7.39 -7.82 22.56
CA ASP A 75 7.32 -9.15 23.14
C ASP A 75 8.24 -9.10 24.37
N GLY A 76 7.65 -9.21 25.57
CA GLY A 76 8.31 -8.95 26.87
C GLY A 76 9.45 -9.91 27.22
N ARG A 77 10.07 -10.53 26.21
CA ARG A 77 11.17 -11.48 26.27
C ARG A 77 12.20 -11.24 25.16
N SER A 78 12.57 -9.99 24.85
CA SER A 78 13.93 -9.62 24.43
C SER A 78 14.02 -8.16 24.04
N SER A 79 14.83 -7.42 24.79
CA SER A 79 15.71 -6.33 24.29
C SER A 79 15.10 -5.38 23.25
N GLY A 80 14.36 -4.37 23.71
CA GLY A 80 14.34 -3.01 23.13
C GLY A 80 13.96 -2.81 21.66
N ASN A 81 13.54 -3.85 20.94
CA ASN A 81 13.29 -3.78 19.50
C ASN A 81 11.78 -3.83 19.20
N PHE A 82 11.25 -2.71 18.70
CA PHE A 82 9.85 -2.52 18.27
C PHE A 82 9.58 -3.17 16.89
N ASN A 83 9.95 -4.44 16.75
CA ASN A 83 9.86 -5.16 15.48
C ASN A 83 8.65 -6.09 15.43
N VAL A 84 7.92 -6.09 14.31
CA VAL A 84 6.83 -7.04 14.07
C VAL A 84 7.36 -8.47 14.12
N GLY A 85 6.80 -9.28 15.02
CA GLY A 85 7.21 -10.66 15.23
C GLY A 85 6.72 -11.59 14.12
N ILE A 86 7.44 -12.69 13.90
CA ILE A 86 7.02 -13.79 13.01
C ILE A 86 5.65 -14.36 13.43
N LYS A 87 5.36 -14.32 14.74
CA LYS A 87 4.10 -14.77 15.32
C LYS A 87 2.93 -13.94 14.81
N ASP A 88 3.05 -12.61 14.84
CA ASP A 88 1.99 -11.70 14.40
C ASP A 88 1.73 -11.86 12.90
N MET A 89 2.79 -11.98 12.09
CA MET A 89 2.65 -12.26 10.65
C MET A 89 1.88 -13.55 10.37
N LYS A 90 2.15 -14.63 11.11
CA LYS A 90 1.39 -15.88 10.97
C LYS A 90 -0.08 -15.68 11.34
N GLU A 91 -0.38 -14.93 12.39
CA GLU A 91 -1.76 -14.63 12.77
C GLU A 91 -2.49 -13.84 11.67
N TYR A 92 -1.84 -12.84 11.07
CA TYR A 92 -2.43 -12.09 9.95
C TYR A 92 -2.68 -12.97 8.73
N VAL A 93 -1.77 -13.89 8.41
CA VAL A 93 -1.97 -14.85 7.31
C VAL A 93 -3.14 -15.79 7.59
N GLU A 94 -3.33 -16.24 8.84
CA GLU A 94 -4.50 -17.05 9.20
C GLU A 94 -5.82 -16.26 9.11
N LYS A 95 -5.81 -14.95 9.46
CA LYS A 95 -6.95 -14.06 9.23
C LYS A 95 -7.25 -13.91 7.72
N MET A 96 -6.21 -13.70 6.91
CA MET A 96 -6.33 -13.63 5.45
C MET A 96 -6.91 -14.92 4.85
N LYS A 97 -6.44 -16.09 5.31
CA LYS A 97 -6.98 -17.40 4.91
C LYS A 97 -8.47 -17.52 5.23
N ARG A 98 -8.87 -17.15 6.44
CA ARG A 98 -10.27 -17.23 6.91
C ARG A 98 -11.19 -16.38 6.05
N ASP A 99 -10.72 -15.18 5.69
CA ASP A 99 -11.50 -14.23 4.91
C ASP A 99 -11.38 -14.46 3.40
N ASN A 100 -10.59 -15.45 2.97
CA ASN A 100 -10.25 -15.75 1.58
C ASN A 100 -9.66 -14.54 0.82
N ILE A 101 -8.79 -13.80 1.51
CA ILE A 101 -8.11 -12.61 0.97
C ILE A 101 -6.66 -12.98 0.65
N GLN A 102 -6.23 -12.74 -0.58
CA GLN A 102 -4.87 -13.06 -1.03
C GLN A 102 -3.90 -11.88 -0.95
N ARG A 103 -4.42 -10.65 -0.96
CA ARG A 103 -3.60 -9.42 -0.98
C ARG A 103 -3.75 -8.63 0.30
N ALA A 104 -2.64 -8.15 0.84
CA ALA A 104 -2.66 -7.26 1.98
C ALA A 104 -1.58 -6.19 1.92
N ILE A 105 -1.83 -5.11 2.64
CA ILE A 105 -0.88 -4.04 2.94
C ILE A 105 -0.62 -4.07 4.44
N MET A 106 0.64 -4.10 4.83
CA MET A 106 1.09 -4.04 6.21
C MET A 106 1.82 -2.72 6.44
N VAL A 107 1.32 -1.92 7.39
CA VAL A 107 1.89 -0.63 7.73
C VAL A 107 2.66 -0.74 9.04
N VAL A 108 3.98 -0.56 8.97
CA VAL A 108 4.90 -0.75 10.10
C VAL A 108 5.51 0.57 10.55
N ALA A 109 5.77 0.71 11.85
CA ALA A 109 6.45 1.91 12.36
C ALA A 109 7.94 1.93 11.97
N GLU A 110 8.60 0.77 12.04
CA GLU A 110 10.01 0.59 11.71
C GLU A 110 10.21 -0.52 10.66
N ASN A 111 11.43 -0.60 10.13
CA ASN A 111 11.81 -1.64 9.16
C ASN A 111 11.64 -3.04 9.74
N LEU A 112 11.09 -3.96 8.92
CA LEU A 112 11.05 -5.37 9.27
C LEU A 112 12.47 -5.96 9.41
N THR A 113 12.62 -6.85 10.39
CA THR A 113 13.85 -7.64 10.55
C THR A 113 14.11 -8.51 9.32
N PRO A 114 15.37 -8.91 9.06
CA PRO A 114 15.69 -9.81 7.95
C PRO A 114 14.90 -11.14 8.02
N PHE A 115 14.67 -11.66 9.22
CA PHE A 115 13.86 -12.86 9.44
C PHE A 115 12.39 -12.66 9.06
N ALA A 116 11.82 -11.50 9.40
CA ALA A 116 10.47 -11.14 8.99
C ALA A 116 10.33 -11.05 7.46
N LYS A 117 11.32 -10.43 6.80
CA LYS A 117 11.35 -10.35 5.33
C LYS A 117 11.45 -11.73 4.67
N ALA A 118 12.25 -12.65 5.22
CA ALA A 118 12.32 -14.03 4.75
C ALA A 118 10.97 -14.75 4.89
N CYS A 119 10.28 -14.56 6.02
CA CYS A 119 8.95 -15.13 6.24
C CYS A 119 7.92 -14.62 5.21
N LEU A 120 7.96 -13.34 4.84
CA LEU A 120 7.10 -12.80 3.77
C LEU A 120 7.36 -13.48 2.42
N GLY A 121 8.61 -13.82 2.11
CA GLY A 121 8.96 -14.61 0.93
C GLY A 121 8.31 -16.00 0.93
N GLU A 122 8.32 -16.69 2.08
CA GLU A 122 7.65 -17.99 2.23
C GLU A 122 6.11 -17.88 2.20
N ILE A 123 5.55 -16.75 2.61
CA ILE A 123 4.11 -16.49 2.54
C ILE A 123 3.71 -16.24 1.07
N ALA A 124 4.55 -15.53 0.32
CA ALA A 124 4.35 -15.29 -1.11
C ALA A 124 4.34 -16.59 -1.94
N THR A 125 5.19 -17.57 -1.62
CA THR A 125 5.16 -18.88 -2.30
C THR A 125 3.88 -19.67 -2.04
N LYS A 126 3.14 -19.35 -0.98
CA LYS A 126 1.83 -19.94 -0.66
C LYS A 126 0.66 -19.20 -1.31
N GLY A 127 0.93 -18.19 -2.14
CA GLY A 127 -0.08 -17.42 -2.86
C GLY A 127 -0.66 -16.22 -2.10
N TYR A 128 -0.02 -15.79 -1.01
CA TYR A 128 -0.42 -14.60 -0.25
C TYR A 128 0.58 -13.48 -0.46
N PHE A 129 0.11 -12.34 -0.97
CA PHE A 129 0.94 -11.19 -1.29
C PHE A 129 0.74 -10.10 -0.24
N ILE A 130 1.80 -9.81 0.51
CA ILE A 130 1.79 -8.77 1.54
C ILE A 130 2.80 -7.70 1.16
N GLU A 131 2.30 -6.51 0.86
CA GLU A 131 3.10 -5.31 0.67
C GLU A 131 3.39 -4.66 2.02
N VAL A 132 4.58 -4.12 2.21
CA VAL A 132 4.99 -3.50 3.48
C VAL A 132 5.33 -2.05 3.22
N PHE A 133 4.74 -1.15 4.00
CA PHE A 133 5.01 0.28 3.97
C PHE A 133 5.37 0.77 5.36
N GLN A 134 6.25 1.77 5.44
CA GLN A 134 6.50 2.45 6.69
C GLN A 134 5.48 3.56 6.93
N GLU A 135 5.09 3.78 8.19
CA GLU A 135 4.25 4.92 8.55
C GLU A 135 4.86 6.26 8.10
N SER A 136 6.19 6.39 8.18
CA SER A 136 6.95 7.57 7.73
C SER A 136 6.82 7.84 6.22
N GLU A 137 6.77 6.79 5.41
CA GLU A 137 6.62 6.88 3.95
C GLU A 137 5.22 7.33 3.55
N LEU A 138 4.21 7.00 4.36
CA LEU A 138 2.80 7.26 4.08
C LEU A 138 2.31 8.62 4.62
N LEU A 139 3.18 9.40 5.28
CA LEU A 139 2.82 10.73 5.79
C LEU A 139 2.50 11.73 4.68
N VAL A 140 3.07 11.52 3.49
CA VAL A 140 2.87 12.38 2.32
C VAL A 140 2.70 11.49 1.10
N ASN A 141 1.60 11.68 0.38
CA ASN A 141 1.40 11.02 -0.90
C ASN A 141 2.33 11.62 -1.97
N ILE A 142 3.41 10.90 -2.31
CA ILE A 142 4.40 11.35 -3.28
C ILE A 142 3.87 11.40 -4.72
N SER A 143 2.74 10.75 -5.04
CA SER A 143 2.16 10.78 -6.39
C SER A 143 1.65 12.17 -6.77
N HIS A 144 1.33 13.01 -5.78
CA HIS A 144 0.89 14.39 -5.99
C HIS A 144 2.06 15.36 -6.19
N HIS A 145 3.30 14.91 -5.99
CA HIS A 145 4.46 15.78 -6.14
C HIS A 145 4.69 16.14 -7.61
N VAL A 146 4.91 17.43 -7.90
CA VAL A 146 5.03 17.97 -9.27
C VAL A 146 6.07 17.24 -10.13
N ILE A 147 7.14 16.74 -9.50
CA ILE A 147 8.25 16.06 -10.18
C ILE A 147 7.92 14.60 -10.52
N VAL A 148 6.90 14.01 -9.89
CA VAL A 148 6.53 12.60 -10.08
C VAL A 148 5.49 12.52 -11.21
N PRO A 149 5.85 11.98 -12.39
CA PRO A 149 4.87 11.78 -13.46
C PRO A 149 3.83 10.73 -13.05
N LYS A 150 2.65 10.78 -13.65
CA LYS A 150 1.63 9.75 -13.42
C LYS A 150 2.06 8.45 -14.11
N HIS A 151 1.83 7.35 -13.40
CA HIS A 151 2.18 5.99 -13.78
C HIS A 151 0.88 5.21 -14.00
N TYR A 152 0.71 4.60 -15.17
CA TYR A 152 -0.46 3.78 -15.50
C TYR A 152 -0.05 2.34 -15.77
N VAL A 153 -0.72 1.38 -15.13
CA VAL A 153 -0.54 -0.05 -15.40
C VAL A 153 -1.25 -0.38 -16.70
N LEU A 154 -0.50 -0.89 -17.69
CA LEU A 154 -1.07 -1.31 -18.96
C LEU A 154 -1.64 -2.73 -18.87
N SER A 155 -2.78 -2.95 -19.52
CA SER A 155 -3.31 -4.29 -19.74
C SER A 155 -2.40 -5.12 -20.65
N SER A 156 -2.54 -6.45 -20.64
CA SER A 156 -1.79 -7.34 -21.55
C SER A 156 -1.97 -6.98 -23.02
N GLU A 157 -3.17 -6.54 -23.40
CA GLU A 157 -3.49 -6.13 -24.77
C GLU A 157 -2.80 -4.81 -25.14
N GLU A 158 -2.88 -3.80 -24.28
CA GLU A 158 -2.20 -2.51 -24.46
C GLU A 158 -0.68 -2.69 -24.48
N LYS A 159 -0.14 -3.53 -23.60
CA LYS A 159 1.27 -3.91 -23.58
C LYS A 159 1.69 -4.51 -24.92
N MET A 160 0.94 -5.49 -25.45
CA MET A 160 1.23 -6.09 -26.75
C MET A 160 1.14 -5.08 -27.89
N ALA A 161 0.12 -4.21 -27.89
CA ALA A 161 -0.04 -3.16 -28.87
C ALA A 161 1.13 -2.16 -28.84
N LEU A 162 1.61 -1.81 -27.65
CA LEU A 162 2.75 -0.91 -27.44
C LEU A 162 4.05 -1.54 -27.93
N LEU A 163 4.33 -2.79 -27.54
CA LEU A 163 5.50 -3.54 -28.01
C LEU A 163 5.51 -3.67 -29.54
N LYS A 164 4.34 -3.93 -30.14
CA LYS A 164 4.17 -3.99 -31.60
C LYS A 164 4.40 -2.64 -32.26
N ARG A 165 3.84 -1.55 -31.70
CA ARG A 165 3.97 -0.19 -32.22
C ARG A 165 5.43 0.28 -32.23
N TYR A 166 6.19 -0.04 -31.19
CA TYR A 166 7.59 0.38 -31.07
C TYR A 166 8.58 -0.69 -31.57
N CYS A 167 8.11 -1.83 -32.09
CA CYS A 167 8.93 -2.96 -32.55
C CYS A 167 9.96 -3.43 -31.50
N VAL A 168 9.62 -3.35 -30.21
CA VAL A 168 10.52 -3.70 -29.10
C VAL A 168 10.20 -5.10 -28.59
N LYS A 169 11.24 -5.89 -28.27
CA LYS A 169 11.07 -7.20 -27.62
C LYS A 169 10.85 -7.03 -26.12
N GLU A 170 10.11 -7.93 -25.48
CA GLU A 170 9.88 -7.91 -24.02
C GLU A 170 11.16 -7.90 -23.18
N THR A 171 12.28 -8.35 -23.74
CA THR A 171 13.61 -8.36 -23.10
C THR A 171 14.39 -7.05 -23.24
N GLN A 172 13.88 -6.07 -24.00
CA GLN A 172 14.48 -4.75 -24.20
C GLN A 172 13.67 -3.58 -23.61
N PRO A 173 12.99 -3.68 -22.44
CA PRO A 173 12.31 -2.53 -21.88
C PRO A 173 13.36 -1.51 -21.41
N ALA A 174 13.24 -0.28 -21.92
CA ALA A 174 14.09 0.83 -21.54
C ALA A 174 13.92 1.14 -20.03
N TYR A 175 14.96 0.85 -19.25
CA TYR A 175 15.33 1.34 -17.90
C TYR A 175 14.30 1.42 -16.75
N TYR A 176 12.99 1.24 -16.93
CA TYR A 176 11.99 1.46 -15.86
C TYR A 176 10.89 0.40 -15.77
N ALA A 177 11.22 -0.85 -16.07
CA ALA A 177 10.35 -1.98 -15.77
C ALA A 177 10.51 -2.39 -14.30
N TRP A 178 9.57 -1.98 -13.43
CA TRP A 178 9.38 -2.66 -12.15
C TRP A 178 8.77 -4.04 -12.43
N LYS A 179 9.16 -5.04 -11.64
CA LYS A 179 8.78 -6.46 -11.85
C LYS A 179 7.26 -6.59 -12.07
N ALA A 180 6.92 -7.28 -13.16
CA ALA A 180 5.60 -7.72 -13.63
C ALA A 180 4.89 -6.82 -14.66
N ASP A 181 4.86 -5.49 -14.53
CA ASP A 181 4.00 -4.64 -15.38
C ASP A 181 4.76 -3.54 -16.13
N VAL A 182 4.38 -3.29 -17.39
CA VAL A 182 4.87 -2.15 -18.17
C VAL A 182 4.02 -0.94 -17.78
N VAL A 183 4.70 0.12 -17.33
CA VAL A 183 4.05 1.32 -16.84
C VAL A 183 4.22 2.45 -17.85
N GLU A 184 3.11 3.04 -18.32
CA GLU A 184 3.16 4.23 -19.16
C GLU A 184 3.32 5.48 -18.29
N LEU A 185 4.28 6.33 -18.67
CA LEU A 185 4.62 7.58 -17.98
C LEU A 185 4.11 8.78 -18.79
N SER A 186 3.12 9.49 -18.25
CA SER A 186 2.72 10.79 -18.80
C SER A 186 3.61 11.90 -18.22
N ARG A 187 4.58 12.37 -19.02
CA ARG A 187 5.40 13.55 -18.68
C ARG A 187 4.77 14.80 -19.25
N ARG A 188 4.59 15.84 -18.42
CA ARG A 188 4.28 17.18 -18.93
C ARG A 188 5.49 17.67 -19.74
N SER A 189 5.34 17.79 -21.05
CA SER A 189 6.36 18.40 -21.89
C SER A 189 6.25 19.92 -21.78
N SER A 190 7.37 20.59 -21.51
CA SER A 190 7.48 22.06 -21.55
C SER A 190 7.48 22.62 -22.99
N GLY A 191 7.07 21.81 -23.98
CA GLY A 191 7.39 22.00 -25.39
C GLY A 191 6.19 22.25 -26.31
N ALA A 192 5.10 22.81 -25.79
CA ALA A 192 3.94 23.20 -26.60
C ALA A 192 3.58 24.67 -26.36
N LEU A 193 4.54 25.56 -26.61
CA LEU A 193 4.30 26.97 -26.88
C LEU A 193 5.29 27.40 -27.96
N ARG A 194 4.87 27.25 -29.22
CA ARG A 194 5.30 28.05 -30.38
C ARG A 194 4.34 27.84 -31.53
#